data_AF-A0A961L986-F1
#
_entry.id   AF-A0A961L986-F1
#
_cell.length_a   1.000
_cell.length_b   1.000
_cell.length_c   1.000
_cell.angle_alpha   90.00
_cell.angle_beta   90.00
_cell.angle_gamma   90.00
#
_symmetry.space_group_name_H-M   'P 1'
#
loop_
_entity.id
_entity.type
_entity.pdbx_description
1 polymer ?
#
loop_
_entity_poly.entity_id
_entity_poly.type
_entity_poly.pdbx_seq_one_letter_code
_entity_poly.pdbx_strand_id
1 'polypeptide(L)'
;MTNQNTQRIEKMEELIARISAGTGLDAAKAEKALGIMLNLVKTQGDQTKVAELFDKLPGAAELAIAQGSDGASKTGLLGMLAGGMMGGPLAAVSKLTAAGLSMDQIKQLGTITLAYAKEKAGPDLVKQVAGSIPGISGYV
;
A
#
# COMPACT_ATOMS: atom_id res chain seq x y z
N MET A 1 -21.56 4.03 -17.73
CA MET A 1 -20.77 3.48 -16.60
C MET A 1 -19.29 3.27 -16.90
N THR A 2 -18.77 3.66 -18.08
CA THR A 2 -17.40 3.34 -18.51
C THR A 2 -16.33 4.30 -17.96
N ASN A 3 -16.65 5.58 -17.73
CA ASN A 3 -15.64 6.58 -17.34
C ASN A 3 -15.04 6.38 -15.93
N GLN A 4 -15.80 5.87 -14.96
CA GLN A 4 -15.27 5.79 -13.59
C GLN A 4 -14.19 4.71 -13.48
N ASN A 5 -14.38 3.54 -14.08
CA ASN A 5 -13.39 2.46 -14.03
C ASN A 5 -12.09 2.82 -14.75
N THR A 6 -12.16 3.47 -15.91
CA THR A 6 -10.98 3.95 -16.65
C THR A 6 -10.18 4.96 -15.82
N GLN A 7 -10.85 5.95 -15.20
CA GLN A 7 -10.19 6.96 -14.37
C GLN A 7 -9.54 6.36 -13.12
N ARG A 8 -10.06 5.24 -12.56
CA ARG A 8 -9.40 4.54 -11.44
C ARG A 8 -8.11 3.87 -11.87
N ILE A 9 -8.15 3.18 -13.02
CA ILE A 9 -6.99 2.49 -13.57
C ILE A 9 -5.89 3.51 -13.89
N GLU A 10 -6.22 4.58 -14.60
CA GLU A 10 -5.24 5.63 -14.98
C GLU A 10 -4.56 6.29 -13.77
N LYS A 11 -5.30 6.53 -12.67
CA LYS A 11 -4.73 7.11 -11.45
C LYS A 11 -3.73 6.19 -10.76
N MET A 12 -3.99 4.89 -10.74
CA MET A 12 -3.07 3.91 -10.17
C MET A 12 -1.89 3.66 -11.09
N GLU A 13 -2.09 3.60 -12.39
CA GLU A 13 -1.03 3.54 -13.40
C GLU A 13 -0.09 4.76 -13.29
N GLU A 14 -0.62 5.96 -13.06
CA GLU A 14 0.18 7.15 -12.81
C GLU A 14 1.09 6.97 -11.58
N LEU A 15 0.56 6.44 -10.47
CA LEU A 15 1.35 6.18 -9.27
C LEU A 15 2.40 5.07 -9.51
N ILE A 16 2.03 4.00 -10.20
CA ILE A 16 2.95 2.92 -10.58
C ILE A 16 4.08 3.47 -11.45
N ALA A 17 3.77 4.31 -12.43
CA ALA A 17 4.77 4.97 -13.27
C ALA A 17 5.72 5.87 -12.46
N ARG A 18 5.19 6.67 -11.52
CA ARG A 18 6.02 7.49 -10.60
C ARG A 18 6.94 6.62 -9.75
N ILE A 19 6.45 5.48 -9.25
CA ILE A 19 7.24 4.53 -8.47
C ILE A 19 8.34 3.90 -9.33
N SER A 20 8.01 3.40 -10.51
CA SER A 20 8.99 2.83 -11.45
C SER A 20 10.09 3.84 -11.78
N ALA A 21 9.72 5.08 -12.09
CA ALA A 21 10.68 6.14 -12.38
C ALA A 21 11.58 6.48 -11.18
N GLY A 22 11.04 6.47 -9.96
CA GLY A 22 11.80 6.79 -8.76
C GLY A 22 12.69 5.65 -8.25
N THR A 23 12.31 4.39 -8.47
CA THR A 23 12.95 3.20 -7.88
C THR A 23 13.73 2.34 -8.88
N GLY A 24 13.56 2.59 -10.18
CA GLY A 24 14.08 1.75 -11.26
C GLY A 24 13.40 0.38 -11.38
N LEU A 25 12.26 0.18 -10.69
CA LEU A 25 11.47 -1.05 -10.81
C LEU A 25 10.71 -1.08 -12.13
N ASP A 26 10.51 -2.28 -12.68
CA ASP A 26 9.53 -2.50 -13.74
C ASP A 26 8.10 -2.31 -13.20
N ALA A 27 7.16 -1.96 -14.09
CA ALA A 27 5.76 -1.71 -13.76
C ALA A 27 5.12 -2.84 -12.94
N ALA A 28 5.36 -4.11 -13.28
CA ALA A 28 4.78 -5.23 -12.55
C ALA A 28 5.30 -5.33 -11.10
N LYS A 29 6.60 -5.03 -10.88
CA LYS A 29 7.18 -5.00 -9.53
C LYS A 29 6.69 -3.79 -8.75
N ALA A 30 6.60 -2.63 -9.39
CA ALA A 30 6.07 -1.42 -8.76
C ALA A 30 4.61 -1.60 -8.34
N GLU A 31 3.76 -2.19 -9.19
CA GLU A 31 2.37 -2.54 -8.90
C GLU A 31 2.28 -3.48 -7.69
N LYS A 32 3.00 -4.61 -7.72
CA LYS A 32 3.02 -5.57 -6.61
C LYS A 32 3.46 -4.93 -5.30
N ALA A 33 4.54 -4.14 -5.35
CA ALA A 33 5.09 -3.47 -4.19
C ALA A 33 4.11 -2.46 -3.59
N LEU A 34 3.48 -1.65 -4.44
CA LEU A 34 2.45 -0.70 -4.05
C LEU A 34 1.26 -1.41 -3.40
N GLY A 35 0.78 -2.50 -3.99
CA GLY A 35 -0.35 -3.24 -3.42
C GLY A 35 -0.04 -3.92 -2.07
N ILE A 36 1.18 -4.42 -1.87
CA ILE A 36 1.64 -4.89 -0.54
C ILE A 36 1.58 -3.76 0.49
N MET A 37 2.06 -2.56 0.12
CA MET A 37 2.06 -1.39 1.01
C MET A 37 0.64 -0.92 1.33
N LEU A 38 -0.25 -0.84 0.33
CA LEU A 38 -1.64 -0.47 0.53
C LEU A 38 -2.38 -1.49 1.40
N ASN A 39 -2.06 -2.78 1.26
CA ASN A 39 -2.62 -3.81 2.14
C ASN A 39 -2.13 -3.67 3.59
N LEU A 40 -0.87 -3.29 3.83
CA LEU A 40 -0.40 -2.95 5.17
C LEU A 40 -1.23 -1.80 5.77
N VAL A 41 -1.40 -0.71 5.01
CA VAL A 41 -2.22 0.44 5.44
C VAL A 41 -3.64 -0.01 5.76
N LYS A 42 -4.24 -0.84 4.91
CA LYS A 42 -5.59 -1.36 5.11
C LYS A 42 -5.74 -2.23 6.36
N THR A 43 -4.74 -3.05 6.67
CA THR A 43 -4.80 -4.04 7.75
C THR A 43 -4.33 -3.52 9.10
N GLN A 44 -3.45 -2.52 9.12
CA GLN A 44 -2.83 -2.01 10.33
C GLN A 44 -3.26 -0.59 10.71
N GLY A 45 -3.82 0.17 9.76
CA GLY A 45 -4.32 1.52 10.02
C GLY A 45 -5.71 1.53 10.66
N ASP A 46 -6.07 2.69 11.21
CA ASP A 46 -7.42 2.98 11.66
C ASP A 46 -8.43 2.80 10.51
N GLN A 47 -9.39 1.90 10.69
CA GLN A 47 -10.27 1.46 9.61
C GLN A 47 -11.10 2.60 9.01
N THR A 48 -11.54 3.55 9.85
CA THR A 48 -12.34 4.70 9.41
C THR A 48 -11.50 5.65 8.56
N LYS A 49 -10.31 6.02 9.04
CA LYS A 49 -9.41 6.94 8.33
C LYS A 49 -8.83 6.33 7.06
N VAL A 50 -8.52 5.04 7.09
CA VAL A 50 -8.08 4.28 5.92
C VAL A 50 -9.19 4.26 4.86
N ALA A 51 -10.45 4.02 5.25
CA ALA A 51 -11.57 4.04 4.31
C ALA A 51 -11.72 5.43 3.67
N GLU A 52 -11.63 6.50 4.46
CA GLU A 52 -11.65 7.88 3.94
C GLU A 52 -10.47 8.16 2.99
N LEU A 53 -9.26 7.69 3.32
CA LEU A 53 -8.10 7.81 2.45
C LEU A 53 -8.29 7.05 1.12
N PHE A 54 -8.84 5.84 1.18
CA PHE A 54 -9.01 4.98 0.00
C PHE A 54 -10.13 5.50 -0.91
N ASP A 55 -11.14 6.19 -0.37
CA ASP A 55 -12.14 6.93 -1.15
C ASP A 55 -11.48 8.05 -2.00
N LYS A 56 -10.46 8.71 -1.44
CA LYS A 56 -9.65 9.73 -2.14
C LYS A 56 -8.60 9.16 -3.10
N LEU A 57 -8.34 7.86 -3.05
CA LEU A 57 -7.36 7.15 -3.88
C LEU A 57 -8.04 6.04 -4.69
N PRO A 58 -8.75 6.39 -5.78
CA PRO A 58 -9.51 5.41 -6.56
C PRO A 58 -8.58 4.32 -7.10
N GLY A 59 -8.95 3.05 -6.89
CA GLY A 59 -8.13 1.89 -7.26
C GLY A 59 -7.20 1.37 -6.15
N ALA A 60 -6.96 2.14 -5.07
CA ALA A 60 -6.10 1.70 -3.97
C ALA A 60 -6.66 0.48 -3.23
N ALA A 61 -7.98 0.45 -3.00
CA ALA A 61 -8.65 -0.69 -2.35
C ALA A 61 -8.54 -1.98 -3.16
N GLU A 62 -8.74 -1.88 -4.48
CA GLU A 62 -8.67 -3.00 -5.42
C GLU A 62 -7.25 -3.54 -5.50
N LEU A 63 -6.25 -2.64 -5.63
CA LEU A 63 -4.85 -3.02 -5.69
C LEU A 63 -4.35 -3.67 -4.39
N ALA A 64 -4.77 -3.14 -3.23
CA ALA A 64 -4.48 -3.73 -1.93
C ALA A 64 -4.99 -5.17 -1.81
N ILE A 65 -6.18 -5.46 -2.34
CA ILE A 65 -6.78 -6.80 -2.31
C ILE A 65 -6.05 -7.73 -3.29
N ALA A 66 -5.83 -7.27 -4.52
CA ALA A 66 -5.24 -8.06 -5.60
C ALA A 66 -3.82 -8.53 -5.26
N GLN A 67 -2.98 -7.63 -4.73
CA GLN A 67 -1.55 -7.90 -4.50
C GLN A 67 -1.22 -8.16 -3.02
N GLY A 68 -2.12 -7.83 -2.08
CA GLY A 68 -1.97 -8.12 -0.66
C GLY A 68 -2.23 -9.58 -0.28
N SER A 69 -2.89 -10.33 -1.17
CA SER A 69 -3.40 -11.69 -0.93
C SER A 69 -2.49 -12.82 -1.43
N ASP A 70 -1.23 -12.55 -1.81
CA ASP A 70 -0.25 -13.57 -2.26
C ASP A 70 0.11 -14.63 -1.18
N GLY A 71 -0.57 -14.64 -0.03
CA GLY A 71 -0.52 -15.68 0.99
C GLY A 71 -1.90 -16.27 1.38
N ALA A 72 -2.98 -15.88 0.69
CA ALA A 72 -4.31 -16.46 0.87
C ALA A 72 -4.44 -17.79 0.09
N SER A 73 -3.48 -18.69 0.30
CA SER A 73 -3.78 -20.11 0.15
C SER A 73 -4.85 -20.48 1.16
N LYS A 74 -5.64 -21.52 0.85
CA LYS A 74 -6.89 -21.97 1.52
C LYS A 74 -6.77 -22.33 3.02
N THR A 75 -5.69 -21.91 3.67
CA THR A 75 -5.37 -21.95 5.11
C THR A 75 -5.57 -20.57 5.78
N GLY A 76 -6.01 -19.55 5.03
CA GLY A 76 -6.03 -18.13 5.45
C GLY A 76 -6.78 -17.77 6.75
N LEU A 77 -7.73 -18.59 7.21
CA LEU A 77 -8.38 -18.36 8.50
C LEU A 77 -7.52 -18.85 9.69
N LEU A 78 -6.72 -19.90 9.49
CA LEU A 78 -5.74 -20.38 10.48
C LEU A 78 -4.45 -19.55 10.48
N GLY A 79 -4.04 -19.00 9.33
CA GLY A 79 -2.91 -18.07 9.23
C GLY A 79 -3.20 -16.69 9.84
N MET A 80 -4.44 -16.22 9.74
CA MET A 80 -4.91 -15.02 10.46
C MET A 80 -4.96 -15.24 11.98
N LEU A 81 -5.30 -16.45 12.43
CA LEU A 81 -5.39 -16.79 13.85
C LEU A 81 -4.03 -17.13 14.48
N ALA A 82 -3.12 -17.76 13.73
CA ALA A 82 -1.75 -18.06 14.17
C ALA A 82 -0.77 -16.88 13.96
N GLY A 83 -1.05 -15.98 13.01
CA GLY A 83 -0.20 -14.83 12.66
C GLY A 83 -0.75 -13.47 13.08
N GLY A 84 -1.90 -13.44 13.76
CA GLY A 84 -2.65 -12.24 14.13
C GLY A 84 -1.92 -11.24 15.05
N MET A 85 -0.67 -11.51 15.44
CA MET A 85 0.14 -10.63 16.29
C MET A 85 1.46 -10.16 15.64
N MET A 86 1.78 -10.57 14.40
CA MET A 86 3.04 -10.19 13.71
C MET A 86 2.81 -9.47 12.38
N GLY A 87 1.68 -8.76 12.25
CA GLY A 87 1.25 -8.07 11.03
C GLY A 87 1.77 -6.65 10.82
N GLY A 88 2.81 -6.22 11.54
CA GLY A 88 3.28 -4.83 11.49
C GLY A 88 4.05 -4.45 10.21
N PRO A 89 4.58 -3.21 10.13
CA PRO A 89 5.36 -2.73 8.99
C PRO A 89 6.52 -3.65 8.58
N LEU A 90 7.09 -4.39 9.53
CA LEU A 90 8.13 -5.40 9.27
C LEU A 90 7.64 -6.53 8.35
N ALA A 91 6.38 -6.97 8.47
CA ALA A 91 5.83 -8.01 7.59
C ALA A 91 5.72 -7.51 6.14
N ALA A 92 5.35 -6.25 5.93
CA ALA A 92 5.35 -5.64 4.61
C ALA A 92 6.76 -5.52 4.05
N VAL A 93 7.72 -5.04 4.85
CA VAL A 93 9.14 -4.96 4.45
C VAL A 93 9.67 -6.34 4.05
N SER A 94 9.35 -7.39 4.81
CA SER A 94 9.72 -8.78 4.48
C SER A 94 9.11 -9.24 3.16
N LYS A 95 7.82 -8.95 2.92
CA LYS A 95 7.15 -9.28 1.65
C LYS A 95 7.76 -8.53 0.46
N LEU A 96 8.09 -7.25 0.62
CA LEU A 96 8.73 -6.42 -0.40
C LEU A 96 10.15 -6.93 -0.71
N THR A 97 10.91 -7.28 0.32
CA THR A 97 12.25 -7.87 0.16
C THR A 97 12.16 -9.22 -0.54
N ALA A 98 11.18 -10.06 -0.18
CA ALA A 98 10.91 -11.34 -0.85
C ALA A 98 10.47 -11.16 -2.31
N ALA A 99 9.82 -10.04 -2.64
CA ALA A 99 9.52 -9.62 -4.02
C ALA A 99 10.75 -9.06 -4.76
N GLY A 100 11.93 -9.04 -4.12
CA GLY A 100 13.20 -8.63 -4.71
C GLY A 100 13.49 -7.13 -4.63
N LEU A 101 12.79 -6.39 -3.77
CA LEU A 101 13.08 -4.97 -3.54
C LEU A 101 14.24 -4.81 -2.55
N SER A 102 15.13 -3.87 -2.85
CA SER A 102 16.16 -3.41 -1.92
C SER A 102 15.58 -2.46 -0.88
N MET A 103 16.24 -2.31 0.28
CA MET A 103 15.79 -1.39 1.33
C MET A 103 15.70 0.07 0.87
N ASP A 104 16.56 0.49 -0.05
CA ASP A 104 16.49 1.83 -0.66
C ASP A 104 15.21 2.01 -1.50
N GLN A 105 14.90 1.03 -2.35
CA GLN A 105 13.67 1.01 -3.15
C GLN A 105 12.42 0.98 -2.30
N ILE A 106 12.42 0.26 -1.16
CA ILE A 106 11.31 0.24 -0.21
C ILE A 106 11.08 1.62 0.41
N LYS A 107 12.15 2.33 0.79
CA LYS A 107 12.05 3.70 1.31
C LYS A 107 11.50 4.65 0.25
N GLN A 108 12.05 4.61 -0.96
CA GLN A 108 11.60 5.44 -2.08
C GLN A 108 10.13 5.16 -2.45
N LEU A 109 9.73 3.89 -2.53
CA LEU A 109 8.33 3.48 -2.70
C LEU A 109 7.43 4.14 -1.66
N GLY A 110 7.83 4.08 -0.39
CA GLY A 110 7.08 4.70 0.71
C GLY A 110 6.96 6.21 0.56
N THR A 111 8.07 6.90 0.24
CA THR A 111 8.09 8.35 0.03
C THR A 111 7.19 8.78 -1.12
N ILE A 112 7.27 8.11 -2.27
CA ILE A 112 6.46 8.43 -3.46
C ILE A 112 4.97 8.18 -3.16
N THR A 113 4.65 7.05 -2.53
CA THR A 113 3.28 6.70 -2.15
C THR A 113 2.70 7.71 -1.16
N LEU A 114 3.46 8.11 -0.14
CA LEU A 114 3.03 9.13 0.82
C LEU A 114 2.85 10.50 0.15
N ALA A 115 3.76 10.91 -0.73
CA ALA A 115 3.64 12.18 -1.46
C ALA A 115 2.38 12.20 -2.33
N TYR A 116 2.13 11.12 -3.07
CA TYR A 116 0.92 10.98 -3.87
C TYR A 116 -0.35 10.99 -3.02
N ALA A 117 -0.35 10.27 -1.90
CA ALA A 117 -1.48 10.27 -0.97
C ALA A 117 -1.75 11.68 -0.43
N LYS A 118 -0.72 12.46 -0.10
CA LYS A 118 -0.87 13.85 0.38
C LYS A 118 -1.42 14.76 -0.72
N GLU A 119 -1.01 14.56 -1.97
CA GLU A 119 -1.50 15.31 -3.13
C GLU A 119 -3.00 15.08 -3.37
N LYS A 120 -3.48 13.83 -3.24
CA LYS A 120 -4.88 13.48 -3.56
C LYS A 120 -5.84 13.57 -2.37
N ALA A 121 -5.38 13.25 -1.17
CA ALA A 121 -6.21 13.12 0.03
C ALA A 121 -5.96 14.21 1.09
N GLY A 122 -4.91 15.02 0.89
CA GLY A 122 -4.50 16.07 1.82
C GLY A 122 -3.54 15.56 2.91
N PRO A 123 -2.64 16.43 3.39
CA PRO A 123 -1.57 16.04 4.32
C PRO A 123 -2.08 15.61 5.69
N ASP A 124 -3.15 16.21 6.21
CA ASP A 124 -3.71 15.90 7.53
C ASP A 124 -4.26 14.48 7.60
N LEU A 125 -5.10 14.07 6.64
CA LEU A 125 -5.64 12.72 6.60
C LEU A 125 -4.54 11.67 6.48
N VAL A 126 -3.56 11.91 5.61
CA VAL A 126 -2.41 10.99 5.44
C VAL A 126 -1.60 10.86 6.72
N LYS A 127 -1.33 11.97 7.42
CA LYS A 127 -0.64 11.94 8.71
C LYS A 127 -1.43 11.16 9.75
N GLN A 128 -2.75 11.35 9.81
CA GLN A 128 -3.60 10.63 10.74
C GLN A 128 -3.64 9.13 10.46
N VAL A 129 -3.68 8.72 9.19
CA VAL A 129 -3.60 7.31 8.80
C VAL A 129 -2.23 6.74 9.15
N ALA A 130 -1.13 7.39 8.74
CA ALA A 130 0.20 6.88 8.99
C ALA A 130 0.54 6.81 10.50
N GLY A 131 0.09 7.81 11.26
CA GLY A 131 0.24 7.85 12.71
C GLY A 131 -0.56 6.77 13.45
N SER A 132 -1.59 6.20 12.81
CA SER A 132 -2.36 5.07 13.36
C SER A 132 -1.70 3.71 13.13
N ILE A 133 -0.67 3.62 12.27
CA ILE A 133 0.02 2.35 11.98
C ILE A 133 1.13 2.13 13.02
N PRO A 134 1.09 1.00 13.78
CA PRO A 134 2.11 0.71 14.80
C PRO A 134 3.52 0.68 14.20
N GLY A 135 4.46 1.42 14.80
CA GLY A 135 5.86 1.48 14.36
C GLY A 135 6.14 2.42 13.18
N ILE A 136 5.13 3.11 12.62
CA ILE A 136 5.32 4.14 11.59
C ILE A 136 5.23 5.56 12.15
N SER A 137 4.56 5.78 13.29
CA SER A 137 4.32 7.11 13.86
C SER A 137 5.58 7.95 14.15
N GLY A 138 6.78 7.33 14.21
CA GLY A 138 8.06 8.03 14.36
C GLY A 138 8.75 8.44 13.05
N TYR A 139 8.19 8.09 11.90
CA TYR A 139 8.75 8.33 10.56
C TYR A 139 7.94 9.35 9.73
N VAL A 140 6.86 9.91 10.29
CA VAL A 140 5.93 10.82 9.60
C VAL A 140 5.80 12.19 10.25
#